data_AF-A0A959J5P4-F1
#
_entry.id   AF-A0A959J5P4-F1
#
_cell.length_a   1.000
_cell.length_b   1.000
_cell.length_c   1.000
_cell.angle_alpha   90.00
_cell.angle_beta   90.00
_cell.angle_gamma   90.00
#
_symmetry.space_group_name_H-M   'P 1'
#
loop_
_entity.id
_entity.type
_entity.pdbx_description
1 polymer ?
#
loop_
_entity_poly.entity_id
_entity_poly.type
_entity_poly.pdbx_seq_one_letter_code
_entity_poly.pdbx_strand_id
1 'polypeptide(L)'
;MEQKAKVNQSVVLRTVLISSIILAILLTLLHLFVSSIIQAEKVLLGIKLVIFWVVVTGTLRSVAKIRKHIGGLWLLLTGLLVSGLGIVFHLLALQIISALKNDTALDLSINFRSVGFYVLVGVIASIISLINLKVKSEFWGNVLEVLFIAALAVLFFWLV
;
A
#
# COMPACT_ATOMS: atom_id res chain seq x y z
N MET A 1 -16.84 -28.19 5.46
CA MET A 1 -16.34 -27.11 4.58
C MET A 1 -15.97 -25.82 5.35
N GLU A 2 -16.53 -25.56 6.53
CA GLU A 2 -16.18 -24.38 7.36
C GLU A 2 -14.73 -24.32 7.86
N GLN A 3 -14.10 -25.47 8.15
CA GLN A 3 -12.71 -25.48 8.66
C GLN A 3 -11.70 -24.97 7.62
N LYS A 4 -11.87 -25.32 6.33
CA LYS A 4 -11.03 -24.79 5.23
C LYS A 4 -11.27 -23.28 5.02
N ALA A 5 -12.48 -22.79 5.25
CA ALA A 5 -12.80 -21.36 5.13
C ALA A 5 -12.14 -20.53 6.25
N LYS A 6 -12.20 -21.00 7.52
CA LYS A 6 -11.56 -20.33 8.66
C LYS A 6 -10.03 -20.32 8.56
N VAL A 7 -9.42 -21.43 8.13
CA VAL A 7 -7.96 -21.52 7.91
C VAL A 7 -7.51 -20.55 6.81
N ASN A 8 -8.29 -20.41 5.74
CA ASN A 8 -7.95 -19.46 4.67
C ASN A 8 -8.05 -18.00 5.12
N GLN A 9 -9.00 -17.65 6.00
CA GLN A 9 -9.13 -16.28 6.52
C GLN A 9 -7.98 -15.88 7.44
N SER A 10 -7.56 -16.77 8.34
CA SER A 10 -6.43 -16.48 9.24
C SER A 10 -5.13 -16.30 8.47
N VAL A 11 -4.92 -17.06 7.39
CA VAL A 11 -3.77 -16.92 6.51
C VAL A 11 -3.80 -15.58 5.78
N VAL A 12 -4.95 -15.17 5.21
CA VAL A 12 -5.08 -13.86 4.54
C VAL A 12 -4.80 -12.70 5.51
N LEU A 13 -5.34 -12.73 6.72
CA LEU A 13 -5.07 -11.70 7.73
C LEU A 13 -3.60 -11.66 8.14
N ARG A 14 -2.95 -12.83 8.31
CA ARG A 14 -1.50 -12.89 8.54
C ARG A 14 -0.72 -12.28 7.37
N THR A 15 -1.10 -12.58 6.13
CA THR A 15 -0.46 -11.97 4.95
C THR A 15 -0.62 -10.45 4.95
N VAL A 16 -1.80 -9.94 5.29
CA VAL A 16 -2.04 -8.48 5.44
C VAL A 16 -1.14 -7.88 6.49
N LEU A 17 -1.07 -8.47 7.69
CA LEU A 17 -0.23 -7.97 8.79
C LEU A 17 1.25 -7.99 8.42
N ILE A 18 1.75 -9.11 7.91
CA ILE A 18 3.16 -9.25 7.49
C ILE A 18 3.50 -8.20 6.43
N SER A 19 2.62 -8.03 5.43
CA SER A 19 2.84 -7.05 4.36
C SER A 19 2.82 -5.61 4.87
N SER A 20 1.94 -5.31 5.83
CA SER A 20 1.86 -3.99 6.47
C SER A 20 3.14 -3.68 7.25
N ILE A 21 3.68 -4.66 7.98
CA ILE A 21 4.96 -4.54 8.69
C ILE A 21 6.11 -4.34 7.71
N ILE A 22 6.16 -5.13 6.63
CA ILE A 22 7.18 -4.98 5.58
C ILE A 22 7.11 -3.57 4.97
N LEU A 23 5.92 -3.09 4.63
CA LEU A 23 5.70 -1.74 4.11
C LEU A 23 6.22 -0.69 5.08
N ALA A 24 5.87 -0.81 6.37
CA ALA A 24 6.32 0.12 7.40
C ALA A 24 7.84 0.14 7.56
N ILE A 25 8.49 -1.02 7.55
CA ILE A 25 9.95 -1.14 7.62
C ILE A 25 10.59 -0.45 6.42
N LEU A 26 10.14 -0.74 5.20
CA LEU A 26 10.66 -0.12 3.97
C LEU A 26 10.54 1.40 4.00
N LEU A 27 9.38 1.93 4.40
CA LEU A 27 9.15 3.37 4.49
C LEU A 27 10.00 4.03 5.58
N THR A 28 10.18 3.35 6.71
CA THR A 28 11.00 3.85 7.82
C THR A 28 12.48 3.86 7.45
N LEU A 29 12.98 2.79 6.83
CA LEU A 29 14.36 2.75 6.31
C LEU A 29 14.59 3.83 5.26
N LEU A 30 13.65 4.01 4.32
CA LEU A 30 13.73 5.10 3.35
C LEU A 30 13.81 6.46 4.06
N HIS A 31 12.99 6.69 5.07
CA HIS A 31 13.00 7.93 5.84
C HIS A 31 14.33 8.14 6.59
N LEU A 32 14.93 7.09 7.16
CA LEU A 32 16.17 7.23 7.94
C LEU A 32 17.42 7.36 7.07
N PHE A 33 17.52 6.57 5.99
CA PHE A 33 18.75 6.43 5.22
C PHE A 33 18.78 7.28 3.95
N VAL A 34 17.63 7.56 3.34
CA VAL A 34 17.58 8.18 2.02
C VAL A 34 17.19 9.66 2.10
N SER A 35 16.46 10.07 3.15
CA SER A 35 16.14 11.50 3.36
C SER A 35 17.38 12.36 3.60
N SER A 36 18.44 11.79 4.16
CA SER A 36 19.72 12.48 4.39
C SER A 36 20.54 12.68 3.11
N ILE A 37 20.26 11.89 2.06
CA ILE A 37 21.04 11.85 0.81
C ILE A 37 20.29 12.58 -0.31
N ILE A 38 18.96 12.39 -0.40
CA ILE A 38 18.13 12.92 -1.47
C ILE A 38 17.30 14.09 -0.93
N GLN A 39 17.76 15.32 -1.19
CA GLN A 39 17.05 16.55 -0.80
C GLN A 39 15.85 16.89 -1.70
N ALA A 40 15.59 16.09 -2.74
CA ALA A 40 14.47 16.30 -3.66
C ALA A 40 13.19 15.63 -3.12
N GLU A 41 12.36 16.39 -2.40
CA GLU A 41 11.11 15.91 -1.80
C GLU A 41 10.19 15.17 -2.79
N LYS A 42 10.10 15.66 -4.03
CA LYS A 42 9.29 15.05 -5.10
C LYS A 42 9.81 13.66 -5.50
N VAL A 43 11.14 13.49 -5.55
CA VAL A 43 11.77 12.20 -5.85
C VAL A 43 11.48 11.21 -4.73
N LEU A 44 11.60 11.67 -3.48
CA LEU A 44 11.37 10.86 -2.31
C LEU A 44 9.90 10.42 -2.18
N LEU A 45 8.95 11.28 -2.55
CA LEU A 45 7.54 10.93 -2.70
C LEU A 45 7.32 9.89 -3.80
N GLY A 46 7.97 10.04 -4.95
CA GLY A 46 7.93 9.06 -6.04
C GLY A 46 8.41 7.67 -5.58
N ILE A 47 9.53 7.61 -4.85
CA ILE A 47 10.05 6.34 -4.31
C ILE A 47 9.07 5.73 -3.31
N LYS A 48 8.47 6.53 -2.41
CA LYS A 48 7.44 6.05 -1.47
C LYS A 48 6.24 5.44 -2.20
N LEU A 49 5.77 6.10 -3.27
CA LEU A 49 4.67 5.62 -4.10
C LEU A 49 5.01 4.29 -4.78
N VAL A 50 6.23 4.15 -5.30
CA VAL A 50 6.70 2.88 -5.91
C VAL A 50 6.76 1.77 -4.87
N ILE A 51 7.28 2.03 -3.67
CA ILE A 51 7.29 1.05 -2.56
C ILE A 51 5.85 0.62 -2.23
N PHE A 52 4.94 1.58 -2.06
CA PHE A 52 3.53 1.30 -1.81
C PHE A 52 2.92 0.40 -2.89
N TRP A 53 3.13 0.77 -4.15
CA TRP A 53 2.64 0.04 -5.30
C TRP A 53 3.12 -1.41 -5.29
N VAL A 54 4.43 -1.62 -5.17
CA VAL A 54 5.05 -2.95 -5.22
C VAL A 54 4.56 -3.82 -4.07
N VAL A 55 4.53 -3.29 -2.85
CA VAL A 55 4.09 -4.06 -1.68
C VAL A 55 2.61 -4.40 -1.79
N VAL A 56 1.74 -3.42 -2.05
CA VAL A 56 0.28 -3.65 -2.13
C VAL A 56 -0.07 -4.61 -3.26
N THR A 57 0.45 -4.41 -4.48
CA THR A 57 0.19 -5.31 -5.61
C THR A 57 0.74 -6.73 -5.36
N GLY A 58 1.93 -6.83 -4.77
CA GLY A 58 2.53 -8.11 -4.36
C GLY A 58 1.68 -8.86 -3.33
N THR A 59 1.15 -8.15 -2.33
CA THR A 59 0.25 -8.72 -1.33
C THR A 59 -1.06 -9.20 -1.95
N LEU A 60 -1.67 -8.41 -2.83
CA LEU A 60 -2.92 -8.77 -3.50
C LEU A 60 -2.76 -10.01 -4.37
N ARG A 61 -1.67 -10.10 -5.14
CA ARG A 61 -1.34 -11.30 -5.93
C ARG A 61 -1.14 -12.52 -5.03
N SER A 62 -0.47 -12.36 -3.89
CA SER A 62 -0.28 -13.44 -2.92
C SER A 62 -1.61 -13.92 -2.32
N VAL A 63 -2.47 -12.98 -1.91
CA VAL A 63 -3.81 -13.28 -1.38
C VAL A 63 -4.70 -13.95 -2.42
N ALA A 64 -4.64 -13.51 -3.69
CA ALA A 64 -5.37 -14.13 -4.79
C ALA A 64 -4.91 -15.57 -5.06
N LYS A 65 -3.61 -15.86 -4.93
CA LYS A 65 -3.06 -17.24 -5.03
C LYS A 65 -3.53 -18.13 -3.88
N ILE A 66 -3.60 -17.58 -2.66
CA ILE A 66 -4.05 -18.31 -1.46
C ILE A 66 -5.55 -18.65 -1.55
N ARG A 67 -6.38 -17.75 -2.10
CA ARG A 67 -7.82 -17.95 -2.25
C ARG A 67 -8.25 -17.73 -3.70
N LYS A 68 -8.23 -18.81 -4.49
CA LYS A 68 -8.61 -18.87 -5.93
C LYS A 68 -9.96 -18.20 -6.29
N HIS A 69 -10.89 -18.05 -5.33
CA HIS A 69 -12.18 -17.38 -5.52
C HIS A 69 -12.42 -16.32 -4.46
N ILE A 70 -11.49 -15.38 -4.33
CA ILE A 70 -11.69 -14.21 -3.50
C ILE A 70 -12.59 -13.21 -4.25
N GLY A 71 -13.67 -12.76 -3.61
CA GLY A 71 -14.52 -11.71 -4.17
C GLY A 71 -13.73 -10.40 -4.29
N GLY A 72 -14.00 -9.61 -5.32
CA GLY A 72 -13.29 -8.34 -5.57
C GLY A 72 -13.28 -7.39 -4.37
N LEU A 73 -14.38 -7.36 -3.59
CA LEU A 73 -14.47 -6.61 -2.33
C LEU A 73 -13.39 -6.99 -1.32
N TRP A 74 -13.04 -8.28 -1.22
CA TRP A 74 -11.99 -8.74 -0.30
C TRP A 74 -10.60 -8.30 -0.74
N LEU A 75 -10.32 -8.20 -2.04
CA LEU A 75 -9.05 -7.64 -2.55
C LEU A 75 -8.96 -6.14 -2.27
N LEU A 76 -10.05 -5.41 -2.47
CA LEU A 76 -10.12 -3.99 -2.11
C LEU A 76 -9.83 -3.77 -0.63
N LEU A 77 -10.53 -4.52 0.24
CA LEU A 77 -10.29 -4.52 1.69
C LEU A 77 -8.84 -4.89 2.04
N THR A 78 -8.25 -5.88 1.36
CA THR A 78 -6.86 -6.30 1.60
C THR A 78 -5.89 -5.16 1.33
N GLY A 79 -5.96 -4.51 0.16
CA GLY A 79 -5.04 -3.41 -0.16
C GLY A 79 -5.29 -2.17 0.69
N LEU A 80 -6.55 -1.88 1.04
CA LEU A 80 -6.89 -0.81 1.99
C LEU A 80 -6.32 -1.08 3.38
N LEU A 81 -6.42 -2.31 3.88
CA LEU A 81 -5.85 -2.69 5.18
C LEU A 81 -4.32 -2.64 5.14
N VAL A 82 -3.67 -3.16 4.09
CA VAL A 82 -2.21 -3.16 3.98
C VAL A 82 -1.65 -1.74 3.93
N SER A 83 -2.24 -0.88 3.10
CA SER A 83 -1.83 0.51 2.97
C SER A 83 -2.09 1.31 4.26
N GLY A 84 -3.29 1.18 4.83
CA GLY A 84 -3.67 1.85 6.07
C GLY A 84 -2.85 1.41 7.28
N LEU A 85 -2.72 0.11 7.51
CA LEU A 85 -1.90 -0.40 8.62
C LEU A 85 -0.42 -0.12 8.39
N GLY A 86 0.08 -0.24 7.16
CA GLY A 86 1.47 0.03 6.84
C GLY A 86 1.87 1.49 7.12
N ILE A 87 1.02 2.46 6.76
CA ILE A 87 1.30 3.87 7.07
C ILE A 87 1.20 4.15 8.58
N VAL A 88 0.23 3.57 9.27
CA VAL A 88 0.10 3.71 10.72
C VAL A 88 1.33 3.14 11.45
N PHE A 89 1.78 1.94 11.07
CA PHE A 89 2.98 1.34 11.63
C PHE A 89 4.25 2.15 11.30
N HIS A 90 4.35 2.74 10.11
CA HIS A 90 5.45 3.63 9.77
C HIS A 90 5.48 4.87 10.69
N LEU A 91 4.34 5.53 10.89
CA LEU A 91 4.24 6.70 11.77
C LEU A 91 4.57 6.34 13.22
N LEU A 92 4.05 5.21 13.72
CA LEU A 92 4.39 4.69 15.05
C LEU A 92 5.89 4.40 15.19
N ALA A 93 6.51 3.79 14.17
CA ALA A 93 7.94 3.51 14.19
C ALA A 93 8.76 4.81 14.27
N LEU A 94 8.41 5.83 13.50
CA LEU A 94 9.05 7.14 13.57
C LEU A 94 8.85 7.79 14.95
N GLN A 95 7.67 7.68 15.54
CA GLN A 95 7.39 8.21 16.87
C GLN A 95 8.23 7.53 17.96
N ILE A 96 8.39 6.21 17.90
CA ILE A 96 9.26 5.46 18.80
C ILE A 96 10.73 5.89 18.63
N ILE A 97 11.20 6.04 17.39
CA ILE A 97 12.58 6.46 17.11
C ILE A 97 12.83 7.88 17.59
N SER A 98 11.88 8.80 17.39
CA SER A 98 11.97 10.18 17.86
C SER A 98 12.06 10.26 19.38
N ALA A 99 11.22 9.47 20.07
CA ALA A 99 11.23 9.37 21.53
C ALA A 99 12.57 8.82 22.04
N LEU A 100 13.15 7.82 21.37
CA LEU A 100 14.46 7.26 21.72
C LEU A 100 15.62 8.25 21.50
N LYS A 101 15.50 9.16 20.53
CA LYS A 101 16.52 10.18 20.24
C LYS A 101 16.39 11.45 21.07
N ASN A 102 15.36 11.57 21.93
CA ASN A 102 14.99 12.82 22.62
C ASN A 102 14.88 14.02 21.66
N ASP A 103 14.50 13.74 20.42
CA ASP A 103 14.37 14.75 19.38
C ASP A 103 12.93 15.26 19.39
N THR A 104 12.71 16.44 19.95
CA THR A 104 11.40 17.11 20.01
C THR A 104 11.08 17.89 18.73
N ALA A 105 12.01 17.96 17.76
CA ALA A 105 11.83 18.70 16.51
C ALA A 105 10.93 17.97 15.49
N LEU A 106 10.74 16.66 15.64
CA LEU A 106 9.81 15.88 14.82
C LEU A 106 8.38 16.06 15.35
N ASP A 107 7.67 17.06 14.83
CA ASP A 107 6.21 17.13 14.93
C ASP A 107 5.59 15.98 14.14
N LEU A 108 5.52 14.82 14.80
CA LEU A 108 4.94 13.57 14.31
C LEU A 108 3.44 13.49 14.63
N SER A 109 2.75 14.62 14.61
CA SER A 109 1.29 14.60 14.62
C SER A 109 0.80 13.73 13.46
N ILE A 110 -0.10 12.78 13.76
CA ILE A 110 -0.69 11.88 12.76
C ILE A 110 -1.42 12.76 11.75
N ASN A 111 -0.76 13.05 10.64
CA ASN A 111 -1.34 13.85 9.60
C ASN A 111 -2.35 12.99 8.84
N PHE A 112 -3.62 13.12 9.21
CA PHE A 112 -4.73 12.39 8.59
C PHE A 112 -4.79 12.58 7.07
N ARG A 113 -4.30 13.72 6.55
CA ARG A 113 -4.19 13.96 5.11
C ARG A 113 -3.18 13.02 4.45
N SER A 114 -2.03 12.80 5.08
CA SER A 114 -1.02 11.85 4.60
C SER A 114 -1.55 10.42 4.65
N VAL A 115 -2.19 10.03 5.75
CA VAL A 115 -2.82 8.69 5.88
C VAL A 115 -3.86 8.48 4.78
N GLY A 116 -4.75 9.45 4.56
CA GLY A 116 -5.77 9.40 3.51
C GLY A 116 -5.17 9.26 2.11
N PHE A 117 -4.09 9.99 1.80
CA PHE A 117 -3.37 9.88 0.53
C PHE A 117 -2.83 8.47 0.29
N TYR A 118 -2.14 7.89 1.27
CA TYR A 118 -1.56 6.54 1.11
C TYR A 118 -2.62 5.43 1.07
N VAL A 119 -3.72 5.60 1.82
CA VAL A 119 -4.88 4.69 1.73
C VAL A 119 -5.51 4.76 0.34
N LEU A 120 -5.66 5.96 -0.23
CA LEU A 120 -6.17 6.15 -1.59
C LEU A 120 -5.27 5.44 -2.62
N VAL A 121 -3.95 5.56 -2.49
CA VAL A 121 -2.97 4.85 -3.34
C VAL A 121 -3.14 3.33 -3.20
N GLY A 122 -3.35 2.84 -1.99
CA GLY A 122 -3.63 1.42 -1.74
C GLY A 122 -4.93 0.94 -2.41
N VAL A 123 -5.97 1.76 -2.40
CA VAL A 123 -7.23 1.47 -3.08
C VAL A 123 -7.05 1.44 -4.60
N ILE A 124 -6.33 2.41 -5.15
CA ILE A 124 -5.97 2.48 -6.58
C ILE A 124 -5.23 1.20 -7.00
N ALA A 125 -4.20 0.81 -6.25
CA ALA A 125 -3.45 -0.41 -6.51
C ALA A 125 -4.34 -1.67 -6.42
N SER A 126 -5.29 -1.70 -5.48
CA SER A 126 -6.28 -2.77 -5.40
C SER A 126 -7.19 -2.84 -6.61
N ILE A 127 -7.70 -1.70 -7.11
CA ILE A 127 -8.55 -1.66 -8.30
C ILE A 127 -7.79 -2.21 -9.51
N ILE A 128 -6.53 -1.80 -9.67
CA ILE A 128 -5.67 -2.25 -10.78
C ILE A 128 -5.40 -3.74 -10.70
N SER A 129 -5.08 -4.25 -9.51
CA SER A 129 -4.95 -5.69 -9.31
C SER A 129 -6.25 -6.44 -9.62
N LEU A 130 -7.41 -5.85 -9.33
CA LEU A 130 -8.72 -6.46 -9.54
C LEU A 130 -9.06 -6.52 -11.03
N ILE A 131 -8.71 -5.50 -11.80
CA ILE A 131 -8.78 -5.48 -13.27
C ILE A 131 -7.97 -6.66 -13.83
N ASN A 132 -6.69 -6.77 -13.45
CA ASN A 132 -5.81 -7.84 -13.94
C ASN A 132 -6.26 -9.25 -13.50
N LEU A 133 -6.88 -9.39 -12.33
CA LEU A 133 -7.35 -10.69 -11.85
C LEU A 133 -8.69 -11.11 -12.47
N LYS A 134 -9.55 -10.16 -12.89
CA LYS A 134 -10.86 -10.47 -13.47
C LYS A 134 -10.87 -10.53 -14.99
N VAL A 135 -10.00 -9.78 -15.66
CA VAL A 135 -9.92 -9.79 -17.12
C VAL A 135 -9.06 -10.98 -17.55
N LYS A 136 -9.68 -12.00 -18.16
CA LYS A 136 -9.00 -13.24 -18.58
C LYS A 136 -7.94 -13.02 -19.67
N SER A 137 -8.07 -11.97 -20.46
CA SER A 137 -7.12 -11.62 -21.52
C SER A 137 -6.08 -10.65 -20.97
N GLU A 138 -4.80 -11.04 -21.00
CA GLU A 138 -3.69 -10.20 -20.57
C GLU A 138 -3.64 -8.87 -21.33
N PHE A 139 -3.94 -8.90 -22.63
CA PHE A 139 -4.00 -7.70 -23.47
C PHE A 139 -5.04 -6.71 -22.95
N TRP A 140 -6.29 -7.15 -22.75
CA TRP A 140 -7.35 -6.28 -22.25
C TRP A 140 -7.14 -5.85 -20.79
N GLY A 141 -6.49 -6.68 -19.97
CA GLY A 141 -6.10 -6.34 -18.61
C GLY A 141 -5.11 -5.18 -18.58
N ASN A 142 -4.03 -5.29 -19.36
CA ASN A 142 -3.04 -4.21 -19.51
C ASN A 142 -3.66 -2.93 -20.09
N VAL A 143 -4.54 -3.05 -21.10
CA VAL A 143 -5.20 -1.88 -21.68
C VAL A 143 -6.05 -1.16 -20.62
N LEU A 144 -6.87 -1.88 -19.85
CA LEU A 144 -7.65 -1.26 -18.76
C LEU A 144 -6.77 -0.68 -17.66
N GLU A 145 -5.68 -1.35 -17.30
CA GLU A 145 -4.72 -0.85 -16.30
C GLU A 145 -4.12 0.48 -16.75
N VAL A 146 -3.61 0.55 -17.98
CA VAL A 146 -3.04 1.78 -18.54
C VAL A 146 -4.09 2.89 -18.62
N LEU A 147 -5.31 2.57 -19.06
CA LEU A 147 -6.40 3.54 -19.19
C LEU A 147 -6.83 4.09 -17.82
N PHE A 148 -6.84 3.24 -16.79
CA PHE A 148 -7.11 3.64 -15.41
C PHE A 148 -5.99 4.49 -14.81
N ILE A 149 -4.71 4.12 -15.04
CA ILE A 149 -3.56 4.93 -14.63
C ILE A 149 -3.59 6.29 -15.32
N ALA A 150 -3.90 6.34 -16.62
CA ALA A 150 -4.03 7.58 -17.37
C ALA A 150 -5.17 8.46 -16.82
N ALA A 151 -6.34 7.87 -16.53
CA ALA A 151 -7.46 8.60 -15.93
C ALA A 151 -7.09 9.19 -14.56
N LEU A 152 -6.37 8.44 -13.73
CA LEU A 152 -5.86 8.93 -12.44
C LEU A 152 -4.82 10.04 -12.59
N ALA A 153 -3.92 9.94 -13.57
CA ALA A 153 -2.93 10.97 -13.85
C ALA A 153 -3.61 12.28 -14.28
N VAL A 154 -4.64 12.21 -15.13
CA VAL A 154 -5.46 13.37 -15.52
C VAL A 154 -6.17 13.97 -14.31
N LEU A 155 -6.83 13.13 -13.49
CA LEU A 155 -7.49 13.57 -12.26
C LEU A 155 -6.52 14.26 -11.30
N PHE A 156 -5.32 13.70 -11.14
CA PHE A 156 -4.28 14.28 -10.29
C PHE A 156 -3.81 15.64 -10.82
N PHE A 157 -3.58 15.77 -12.12
CA PHE A 157 -3.18 17.04 -12.74
C PHE A 157 -4.26 18.13 -12.65
N TRP A 158 -5.54 17.74 -12.62
CA TRP A 158 -6.66 18.68 -12.53
C TRP A 158 -7.00 19.11 -11.09
N LEU A 159 -6.72 18.25 -10.11
CA LEU A 159 -7.02 18.48 -8.69
C LEU A 159 -5.86 19.07 -7.89
N VAL A 160 -4.63 19.02 -8.41
CA VAL A 160 -3.39 19.52 -7.77
C VAL A 160 -2.84 20.69 -8.56
#